data_AF-X0CAC7-F1
#
_entry.id   AF-X0CAC7-F1
#
_cell.length_a   1.000
_cell.length_b   1.000
_cell.length_c   1.000
_cell.angle_alpha   90.00
_cell.angle_beta   90.00
_cell.angle_gamma   90.00
#
_symmetry.space_group_name_H-M   'P 1'
#
loop_
_entity.id
_entity.type
_entity.pdbx_description
1 polymer ?
#
loop_
_entity_poly.entity_id
_entity_poly.type
_entity_poly.pdbx_seq_one_letter_code
_entity_poly.pdbx_strand_id
1 'polypeptide(L)'
;MQLFGDNTNIEGVDTINACYGGTNAVFNAINWVESSAWDGRDAIVVAGDIALYAKGNARPTGGAGAVALLIGPNAPIVAEPGLRGTYMQHAYDFYKPDLTSEYPYVDGHYSVNCYTKALDAAYRAYCKREAKQATNGTNGASNGDDSTKTSLDRFDYLAFHSPTCKLVQKSYARLLYHDYLANADSPAFAEVAPELRDMDYEKSLTDKVVEKTFMALTKKRFQERVNPSIQVATNCGNMYCGSVWGGLASLISVVDNKALEGKRIGLFSYGSGLAASFLSFRINGSVEKISSVLSIPTRLEARRAVPPETYDEMCNLRKQAHLQKDYTPKGDASTIAPGTYYLTKVDDMFKREYAIKE
;
A
#
# COMPACT_ATOMS: atom_id res chain seq x y z
N MET A 1 -7.06 19.59 -12.19
CA MET A 1 -8.25 19.77 -13.04
C MET A 1 -7.96 20.15 -14.50
N GLN A 2 -6.77 20.62 -14.88
CA GLN A 2 -6.42 21.02 -16.26
C GLN A 2 -6.73 19.95 -17.34
N LEU A 3 -6.68 18.67 -16.99
CA LEU A 3 -6.91 17.55 -17.93
C LEU A 3 -8.38 17.34 -18.32
N PHE A 4 -9.33 18.00 -17.67
CA PHE A 4 -10.76 17.76 -17.85
C PHE A 4 -11.46 18.78 -18.76
N GLY A 5 -10.74 19.77 -19.29
CA GLY A 5 -11.29 20.80 -20.18
C GLY A 5 -12.52 21.47 -19.54
N ASP A 6 -13.64 21.42 -20.24
CA ASP A 6 -14.91 22.04 -19.81
C ASP A 6 -15.69 21.20 -18.79
N ASN A 7 -15.27 19.97 -18.47
CA ASN A 7 -15.91 19.17 -17.43
C ASN A 7 -15.44 19.63 -16.03
N THR A 8 -16.13 20.64 -15.49
CA THR A 8 -15.80 21.25 -14.19
C THR A 8 -16.64 20.76 -13.02
N ASN A 9 -17.70 19.98 -13.28
CA ASN A 9 -18.57 19.44 -12.24
C ASN A 9 -18.03 18.08 -11.77
N ILE A 10 -16.98 18.09 -10.96
CA ILE A 10 -16.29 16.90 -10.43
C ILE A 10 -16.07 17.09 -8.93
N GLU A 11 -16.63 16.19 -8.11
CA GLU A 11 -16.44 16.20 -6.66
C GLU A 11 -15.09 15.60 -6.24
N GLY A 12 -14.62 15.98 -5.05
CA GLY A 12 -13.40 15.47 -4.45
C GLY A 12 -12.27 16.49 -4.40
N VAL A 13 -11.46 16.37 -3.35
CA VAL A 13 -10.26 17.18 -3.08
C VAL A 13 -9.18 16.29 -2.48
N ASP A 14 -8.05 16.86 -2.06
CA ASP A 14 -6.97 16.12 -1.43
C ASP A 14 -7.35 15.63 -0.02
N THR A 15 -6.91 14.41 0.33
CA THR A 15 -7.06 13.83 1.67
C THR A 15 -5.71 13.33 2.15
N ILE A 16 -5.28 13.80 3.33
CA ILE A 16 -3.90 13.61 3.79
C ILE A 16 -3.88 13.02 5.20
N ASN A 17 -3.26 11.85 5.34
CA ASN A 17 -2.70 11.33 6.58
C ASN A 17 -1.55 10.38 6.25
N ALA A 18 -0.32 10.90 6.14
CA ALA A 18 0.86 10.13 5.74
C ALA A 18 0.55 9.20 4.53
N CYS A 19 1.03 7.95 4.54
CA CYS A 19 0.82 6.97 3.48
C CYS A 19 -0.62 6.42 3.38
N TYR A 20 -1.57 6.88 4.22
CA TYR A 20 -2.95 6.39 4.23
C TYR A 20 -3.88 7.18 3.29
N GLY A 21 -3.47 8.37 2.83
CA GLY A 21 -4.31 9.29 2.04
C GLY A 21 -4.97 8.63 0.83
N GLY A 22 -4.22 7.84 0.07
CA GLY A 22 -4.75 7.10 -1.08
C GLY A 22 -5.88 6.13 -0.72
N THR A 23 -5.78 5.44 0.42
CA THR A 23 -6.84 4.53 0.89
C THR A 23 -8.07 5.27 1.36
N ASN A 24 -7.90 6.42 2.03
CA ASN A 24 -9.02 7.25 2.39
C ASN A 24 -9.77 7.75 1.13
N ALA A 25 -9.03 8.14 0.09
CA ALA A 25 -9.62 8.53 -1.19
C ALA A 25 -10.38 7.37 -1.87
N VAL A 26 -9.84 6.14 -1.84
CA VAL A 26 -10.57 4.95 -2.34
C VAL A 26 -11.86 4.71 -1.56
N PHE A 27 -11.84 4.84 -0.23
CA PHE A 27 -13.05 4.71 0.57
C PHE A 27 -14.08 5.79 0.25
N ASN A 28 -13.65 7.04 0.12
CA ASN A 28 -14.54 8.14 -0.26
C ASN A 28 -15.16 7.90 -1.64
N ALA A 29 -14.36 7.44 -2.61
CA ALA A 29 -14.83 7.14 -3.96
C ALA A 29 -15.85 5.98 -3.99
N ILE A 30 -15.58 4.87 -3.31
CA ILE A 30 -16.55 3.76 -3.22
C ILE A 30 -17.83 4.22 -2.54
N ASN A 31 -17.71 4.94 -1.42
CA ASN A 31 -18.87 5.46 -0.70
C ASN A 31 -19.69 6.43 -1.57
N TRP A 32 -19.02 7.26 -2.38
CA TRP A 32 -19.68 8.19 -3.31
C TRP A 32 -20.45 7.42 -4.40
N VAL A 33 -19.83 6.44 -5.06
CA VAL A 33 -20.50 5.57 -6.05
C VAL A 33 -21.71 4.84 -5.46
N GLU A 34 -21.63 4.44 -4.19
CA GLU A 34 -22.73 3.76 -3.47
C GLU A 34 -23.78 4.73 -2.88
N SER A 35 -23.60 6.04 -3.00
CA SER A 35 -24.46 7.04 -2.36
C SER A 35 -25.60 7.52 -3.28
N SER A 36 -26.56 8.22 -2.68
CA SER A 36 -27.60 8.94 -3.42
C SER A 36 -27.08 10.15 -4.21
N ALA A 37 -25.82 10.56 -4.00
CA ALA A 37 -25.19 11.64 -4.75
C ALA A 37 -24.48 11.15 -6.02
N TRP A 38 -24.41 9.83 -6.25
CA TRP A 38 -23.82 9.28 -7.45
C TRP A 38 -24.64 9.67 -8.68
N ASP A 39 -23.96 10.18 -9.71
CA ASP A 39 -24.59 10.67 -10.94
C ASP A 39 -24.35 9.74 -12.15
N GLY A 40 -23.91 8.52 -11.90
CA GLY A 40 -23.67 7.50 -12.94
C GLY A 40 -22.26 7.51 -13.52
N ARG A 41 -21.40 8.49 -13.18
CA ARG A 41 -20.01 8.56 -13.67
C ARG A 41 -19.04 7.76 -12.81
N ASP A 42 -17.90 7.38 -13.36
CA ASP A 42 -16.81 6.76 -12.59
C ASP A 42 -16.13 7.78 -11.68
N ALA A 43 -15.57 7.29 -10.56
CA ALA A 43 -14.65 8.04 -9.73
C ALA A 43 -13.19 7.74 -10.12
N ILE A 44 -12.31 8.75 -10.03
CA ILE A 44 -10.86 8.60 -10.24
C ILE A 44 -10.15 8.92 -8.94
N VAL A 45 -9.39 7.96 -8.42
CA VAL A 45 -8.51 8.18 -7.26
C VAL A 45 -7.07 8.19 -7.73
N VAL A 46 -6.30 9.20 -7.31
CA VAL A 46 -4.87 9.28 -7.56
C VAL A 46 -4.13 9.24 -6.22
N ALA A 47 -3.22 8.29 -6.07
CA ALA A 47 -2.36 8.16 -4.90
C ALA A 47 -0.91 8.18 -5.36
N GLY A 48 -0.16 9.22 -5.00
CA GLY A 48 1.23 9.35 -5.43
C GLY A 48 2.04 10.28 -4.55
N ASP A 49 3.34 10.00 -4.49
CA ASP A 49 4.25 10.67 -3.58
C ASP A 49 5.71 10.58 -4.07
N ILE A 50 6.54 11.46 -3.51
CA ILE A 50 8.00 11.41 -3.57
C ILE A 50 8.50 11.23 -2.13
N ALA A 51 8.89 10.01 -1.79
CA ALA A 51 9.41 9.65 -0.47
C ALA A 51 10.91 9.91 -0.38
N LEU A 52 11.28 11.00 0.30
CA LEU A 52 12.65 11.46 0.42
C LEU A 52 13.07 11.60 1.88
N TYR A 53 14.30 11.17 2.18
CA TYR A 53 14.88 11.20 3.52
C TYR A 53 16.26 11.86 3.52
N ALA A 54 16.61 12.47 4.66
CA ALA A 54 17.95 12.98 4.92
C ALA A 54 19.01 11.87 4.82
N LYS A 55 20.29 12.25 4.68
CA LYS A 55 21.39 11.28 4.65
C LYS A 55 21.39 10.45 5.93
N GLY A 56 21.42 9.13 5.79
CA GLY A 56 21.36 8.19 6.90
C GLY A 56 20.61 6.92 6.54
N ASN A 57 20.28 6.10 7.54
CA ASN A 57 19.74 4.75 7.36
C ASN A 57 18.35 4.69 6.70
N ALA A 58 17.59 5.79 6.72
CA ALA A 58 16.27 5.88 6.06
C ALA A 58 16.36 6.26 4.57
N ARG A 59 17.49 6.81 4.10
CA ARG A 59 17.65 7.21 2.68
C ARG A 59 17.40 6.06 1.69
N PRO A 60 17.90 4.83 1.92
CA PRO A 60 17.66 3.70 1.02
C PRO A 60 16.21 3.21 1.00
N THR A 61 15.35 3.68 1.92
CA THR A 61 13.92 3.32 1.95
C THR A 61 13.03 4.34 1.25
N GLY A 62 13.62 5.32 0.57
CA GLY A 62 12.90 6.27 -0.28
C GLY A 62 12.32 5.60 -1.54
N GLY A 63 11.67 6.41 -2.37
CA GLY A 63 11.04 5.98 -3.60
C GLY A 63 10.13 7.06 -4.16
N ALA A 64 9.59 6.83 -5.35
CA ALA A 64 8.61 7.74 -5.95
C ALA A 64 7.70 6.97 -6.90
N GLY A 65 6.44 7.38 -6.95
CA GLY A 65 5.48 6.83 -7.89
C GLY A 65 4.07 7.34 -7.63
N ALA A 66 3.19 7.08 -8.59
CA ALA A 66 1.77 7.39 -8.50
C ALA A 66 0.95 6.26 -9.12
N VAL A 67 -0.22 6.00 -8.55
CA VAL A 67 -1.20 5.03 -9.04
C VAL A 67 -2.53 5.76 -9.19
N ALA A 68 -3.16 5.61 -10.36
CA ALA A 68 -4.52 6.06 -10.61
C ALA A 68 -5.46 4.84 -10.66
N LEU A 69 -6.58 4.94 -9.96
CA LEU A 69 -7.61 3.91 -9.85
C LEU A 69 -8.91 4.48 -10.42
N LEU A 70 -9.48 3.80 -11.41
CA LEU A 70 -10.84 4.08 -11.89
C LEU A 70 -11.81 3.19 -11.12
N ILE A 71 -12.82 3.79 -10.50
CA ILE A 71 -13.77 3.11 -9.60
C ILE A 71 -15.19 3.33 -10.14
N GLY A 72 -15.90 2.24 -10.38
CA GLY A 72 -17.25 2.25 -10.91
C GLY A 72 -17.97 0.91 -10.68
N PRO A 73 -19.24 0.80 -11.05
CA PRO A 73 -20.01 -0.43 -10.94
C PRO A 73 -19.46 -1.53 -11.87
N ASN A 74 -19.77 -2.80 -11.56
CA ASN A 74 -19.39 -3.97 -12.38
C ASN A 74 -17.86 -4.13 -12.58
N ALA A 75 -17.07 -3.70 -11.60
CA ALA A 75 -15.61 -3.82 -11.65
C ALA A 75 -15.15 -5.29 -11.62
N PRO A 76 -14.05 -5.66 -12.32
CA PRO A 76 -13.46 -6.99 -12.21
C PRO A 76 -12.76 -7.21 -10.85
N ILE A 77 -12.37 -6.13 -10.17
CA ILE A 77 -11.78 -6.12 -8.82
C ILE A 77 -12.77 -5.45 -7.89
N VAL A 78 -13.49 -6.23 -7.08
CA VAL A 78 -14.61 -5.77 -6.26
C VAL A 78 -14.19 -5.67 -4.79
N ALA A 79 -14.29 -4.48 -4.19
CA ALA A 79 -14.11 -4.33 -2.75
C ALA A 79 -15.23 -5.08 -2.00
N GLU A 80 -14.90 -5.88 -0.99
CA GLU A 80 -15.92 -6.64 -0.26
C GLU A 80 -16.69 -5.71 0.71
N PRO A 81 -18.03 -5.54 0.53
CA PRO A 81 -18.79 -4.57 1.31
C PRO A 81 -18.77 -4.85 2.82
N GLY A 82 -18.56 -3.80 3.61
CA GLY A 82 -18.54 -3.86 5.09
C GLY A 82 -17.30 -4.51 5.72
N LEU A 83 -16.40 -5.09 4.92
CA LEU A 83 -15.16 -5.74 5.37
C LEU A 83 -13.98 -4.76 5.42
N ARG A 84 -14.13 -3.68 6.21
CA ARG A 84 -13.08 -2.68 6.48
C ARG A 84 -12.78 -2.66 7.98
N GLY A 85 -11.65 -3.24 8.40
CA GLY A 85 -11.13 -3.15 9.76
C GLY A 85 -10.20 -1.96 9.90
N THR A 86 -10.54 -0.96 10.71
CA THR A 86 -9.80 0.30 10.80
C THR A 86 -9.24 0.51 12.21
N TYR A 87 -8.04 1.09 12.28
CA TYR A 87 -7.41 1.52 13.53
C TYR A 87 -6.79 2.90 13.33
N MET A 88 -7.05 3.82 14.25
CA MET A 88 -6.45 5.15 14.28
C MET A 88 -6.03 5.45 15.72
N GLN A 89 -4.89 6.11 15.89
CA GLN A 89 -4.36 6.47 17.19
C GLN A 89 -3.47 7.70 17.05
N HIS A 90 -3.45 8.59 18.04
CA HIS A 90 -2.43 9.64 18.08
C HIS A 90 -1.04 9.04 18.36
N ALA A 91 -0.07 9.29 17.47
CA ALA A 91 1.31 8.84 17.57
C ALA A 91 2.28 9.83 16.90
N TYR A 92 3.53 9.85 17.35
CA TYR A 92 4.63 10.62 16.76
C TYR A 92 5.73 9.69 16.21
N ASP A 93 5.34 8.67 15.46
CA ASP A 93 6.26 7.69 14.89
C ASP A 93 6.97 8.20 13.62
N PHE A 94 6.24 8.93 12.78
CA PHE A 94 6.76 9.66 11.63
C PHE A 94 5.85 10.84 11.32
N TYR A 95 6.43 12.03 11.14
CA TYR A 95 5.68 13.26 10.87
C TYR A 95 6.57 14.33 10.22
N LYS A 96 5.96 15.35 9.60
CA LYS A 96 6.65 16.45 8.92
C LYS A 96 6.26 17.80 9.54
N PRO A 97 6.81 18.14 10.72
CA PRO A 97 6.47 19.38 11.42
C PRO A 97 7.17 20.61 10.83
N ASP A 98 8.35 20.40 10.22
CA ASP A 98 9.14 21.45 9.60
C ASP A 98 8.67 21.69 8.16
N LEU A 99 7.93 22.78 7.96
CA LEU A 99 7.40 23.16 6.64
C LEU A 99 8.47 23.72 5.69
N THR A 100 9.71 23.91 6.16
CA THR A 100 10.85 24.37 5.35
C THR A 100 11.68 23.22 4.78
N SER A 101 11.38 21.99 5.18
CA SER A 101 12.12 20.78 4.84
C SER A 101 11.18 19.71 4.30
N GLU A 102 11.62 19.00 3.26
CA GLU A 102 10.88 17.84 2.76
C GLU A 102 11.08 16.58 3.61
N TYR A 103 12.12 16.59 4.45
CA TYR A 103 12.52 15.44 5.25
C TYR A 103 11.64 15.27 6.48
N PRO A 104 11.19 14.04 6.76
CA PRO A 104 10.40 13.75 7.94
C PRO A 104 11.26 13.62 9.19
N TYR A 105 10.62 13.84 10.33
CA TYR A 105 11.06 13.36 11.62
C TYR A 105 10.58 11.91 11.74
N VAL A 106 11.49 11.00 12.07
CA VAL A 106 11.19 9.56 12.13
C VAL A 106 11.85 8.92 13.34
N ASP A 107 11.05 8.24 14.15
CA ASP A 107 11.54 7.25 15.10
C ASP A 107 11.40 5.86 14.45
N GLY A 108 12.52 5.34 13.94
CA GLY A 108 12.54 4.10 13.19
C GLY A 108 12.09 2.87 13.99
N HIS A 109 12.38 2.84 15.29
CA HIS A 109 11.94 1.72 16.14
C HIS A 109 10.47 1.85 16.50
N TYR A 110 10.04 3.06 16.88
CA TYR A 110 8.65 3.31 17.24
C TYR A 110 7.71 3.16 16.04
N SER A 111 8.10 3.57 14.83
CA SER A 111 7.30 3.37 13.61
C SER A 111 7.06 1.90 13.25
N VAL A 112 8.02 1.01 13.50
CA VAL A 112 7.80 -0.43 13.35
C VAL A 112 6.80 -0.94 14.40
N ASN A 113 6.87 -0.48 15.64
CA ASN A 113 5.88 -0.83 16.68
C ASN A 113 4.48 -0.36 16.31
N CYS A 114 4.35 0.89 15.87
CA CYS A 114 3.08 1.48 15.45
C CYS A 114 2.48 0.75 14.25
N TYR A 115 3.30 0.41 13.23
CA TYR A 115 2.86 -0.38 12.09
C TYR A 115 2.31 -1.76 12.52
N THR A 116 3.07 -2.51 13.33
CA THR A 116 2.67 -3.84 13.80
C THR A 116 1.41 -3.76 14.66
N LYS A 117 1.31 -2.80 15.58
CA LYS A 117 0.12 -2.58 16.42
C LYS A 117 -1.11 -2.24 15.59
N ALA A 118 -0.94 -1.42 14.56
CA ALA A 118 -2.02 -1.04 13.65
C ALA A 118 -2.48 -2.22 12.78
N LEU A 119 -1.56 -3.06 12.30
CA LEU A 119 -1.86 -4.30 11.60
C LEU A 119 -2.69 -5.24 12.48
N ASP A 120 -2.24 -5.47 13.71
CA ASP A 120 -2.90 -6.32 14.70
C ASP A 120 -4.34 -5.85 14.97
N ALA A 121 -4.53 -4.55 15.20
CA ALA A 121 -5.84 -3.98 15.50
C ALA A 121 -6.78 -3.97 14.28
N ALA A 122 -6.28 -3.58 13.12
CA ALA A 122 -7.06 -3.54 11.88
C ALA A 122 -7.48 -4.94 11.43
N TYR A 123 -6.58 -5.94 11.52
CA TYR A 123 -6.89 -7.33 11.21
C TYR A 123 -7.95 -7.92 12.17
N ARG A 124 -7.81 -7.70 13.49
CA ARG A 124 -8.83 -8.12 14.46
C ARG A 124 -10.20 -7.48 14.19
N ALA A 125 -10.22 -6.19 13.87
CA ALA A 125 -11.45 -5.48 13.50
C ALA A 125 -12.08 -6.04 12.21
N TYR A 126 -11.25 -6.39 11.22
CA TYR A 126 -11.69 -7.07 10.00
C TYR A 126 -12.32 -8.43 10.32
N CYS A 127 -11.63 -9.30 11.07
CA CYS A 127 -12.13 -10.63 11.44
C CYS A 127 -13.47 -10.54 12.19
N LYS A 128 -13.60 -9.59 13.12
CA LYS A 128 -14.85 -9.36 13.86
C LYS A 128 -16.01 -8.96 12.95
N ARG A 129 -15.76 -8.11 11.95
CA ARG A 129 -16.77 -7.69 10.96
C ARG A 129 -17.19 -8.86 10.08
N GLU A 130 -16.23 -9.64 9.61
CA GLU A 130 -16.47 -10.83 8.80
C GLU A 130 -17.32 -11.87 9.55
N ALA A 131 -16.97 -12.18 10.80
CA ALA A 131 -17.75 -13.09 11.63
C ALA A 131 -19.20 -12.62 11.82
N LYS A 132 -19.42 -11.31 12.02
CA LYS A 132 -20.75 -10.73 12.15
C LYS A 132 -21.58 -10.80 10.85
N GLN A 133 -20.93 -10.69 9.68
CA GLN A 133 -21.62 -10.83 8.40
C GLN A 133 -22.01 -12.30 8.15
N ALA A 134 -21.14 -13.24 8.49
CA ALA A 134 -21.43 -14.67 8.37
C ALA A 134 -22.64 -15.10 9.21
N THR A 135 -22.81 -14.56 10.42
CA THR A 135 -23.98 -14.84 11.28
C THR A 135 -25.28 -14.23 10.76
N ASN A 136 -25.21 -13.22 9.88
CA ASN A 136 -26.36 -12.46 9.40
C ASN A 136 -26.88 -12.90 8.01
N GLY A 137 -26.45 -14.05 7.49
CA GLY A 137 -27.08 -14.70 6.33
C GLY A 137 -26.39 -14.54 4.96
N THR A 138 -25.17 -13.99 4.90
CA THR A 138 -24.34 -14.13 3.68
C THR A 138 -23.54 -15.42 3.78
N ASN A 139 -23.88 -16.41 2.96
CA ASN A 139 -23.25 -17.73 2.83
C ASN A 139 -21.71 -17.64 2.82
N GLY A 140 -21.10 -17.76 4.00
CA GLY A 140 -19.67 -18.04 4.13
C GLY A 140 -19.48 -19.52 3.89
N ALA A 141 -18.91 -19.87 2.73
CA ALA A 141 -18.38 -21.21 2.52
C ALA A 141 -17.47 -21.55 3.69
N SER A 142 -17.91 -22.47 4.54
CA SER A 142 -17.04 -23.18 5.47
C SER A 142 -15.94 -23.80 4.62
N ASN A 143 -14.73 -23.23 4.69
CA ASN A 143 -13.56 -23.91 4.14
C ASN A 143 -13.57 -25.33 4.68
N GLY A 144 -13.58 -26.31 3.77
CA GLY A 144 -13.65 -27.73 4.09
C GLY A 144 -12.68 -28.10 5.21
N ASP A 145 -13.09 -29.14 5.94
CA ASP A 145 -12.56 -29.72 7.18
C ASP A 145 -11.08 -30.15 7.13
N ASP A 146 -10.21 -29.22 6.73
CA ASP A 146 -8.77 -29.36 6.77
C ASP A 146 -8.29 -28.64 8.03
N SER A 147 -8.09 -29.41 9.09
CA SER A 147 -7.63 -28.93 10.40
C SER A 147 -6.28 -28.22 10.36
N THR A 148 -5.55 -28.28 9.23
CA THR A 148 -4.28 -27.57 9.02
C THR A 148 -4.44 -26.15 8.46
N LYS A 149 -5.65 -25.76 8.03
CA LYS A 149 -5.92 -24.41 7.54
C LYS A 149 -6.10 -23.41 8.67
N THR A 150 -5.54 -22.23 8.46
CA THR A 150 -5.62 -21.08 9.36
C THR A 150 -6.56 -20.02 8.81
N SER A 151 -6.95 -19.07 9.65
CA SER A 151 -7.81 -17.94 9.26
C SER A 151 -7.23 -17.14 8.08
N LEU A 152 -5.91 -17.03 8.01
CA LEU A 152 -5.12 -16.38 6.97
C LEU A 152 -5.27 -17.07 5.60
N ASP A 153 -5.61 -18.36 5.57
CA ASP A 153 -5.79 -19.13 4.34
C ASP A 153 -7.08 -18.78 3.58
N ARG A 154 -7.93 -17.89 4.12
CA ARG A 154 -9.06 -17.30 3.39
C ARG A 154 -8.64 -16.29 2.32
N PHE A 155 -7.39 -15.82 2.36
CA PHE A 155 -6.82 -14.91 1.36
C PHE A 155 -5.88 -15.69 0.44
N ASP A 156 -6.16 -15.66 -0.86
CA ASP A 156 -5.28 -16.25 -1.86
C ASP A 156 -4.01 -15.39 -2.03
N TYR A 157 -4.16 -14.07 -1.93
CA TYR A 157 -3.05 -13.12 -2.01
C TYR A 157 -3.20 -12.02 -0.96
N LEU A 158 -2.08 -11.40 -0.57
CA LEU A 158 -2.10 -10.22 0.29
C LEU A 158 -1.16 -9.13 -0.24
N ALA A 159 -1.62 -7.89 -0.20
CA ALA A 159 -0.83 -6.69 -0.47
C ALA A 159 -0.74 -5.82 0.80
N PHE A 160 0.41 -5.18 1.00
CA PHE A 160 0.67 -4.35 2.18
C PHE A 160 1.24 -3.01 1.76
N HIS A 161 0.99 -1.95 2.56
CA HIS A 161 1.85 -0.79 2.53
C HIS A 161 3.29 -1.26 2.78
N SER A 162 4.20 -0.92 1.87
CA SER A 162 5.54 -1.50 1.79
C SER A 162 6.65 -0.45 1.96
N PRO A 163 6.91 0.06 3.19
CA PRO A 163 8.09 0.88 3.45
C PRO A 163 9.40 0.15 3.13
N THR A 164 9.45 -1.13 3.46
CA THR A 164 10.50 -2.07 3.04
C THR A 164 9.88 -3.44 2.80
N CYS A 165 10.42 -4.21 1.85
CA CYS A 165 9.96 -5.58 1.58
C CYS A 165 10.16 -6.50 2.80
N LYS A 166 11.15 -6.22 3.65
CA LYS A 166 11.39 -6.98 4.88
C LYS A 166 10.27 -6.77 5.90
N LEU A 167 9.78 -5.54 6.07
CA LEU A 167 8.65 -5.26 6.96
C LEU A 167 7.39 -5.99 6.49
N VAL A 168 7.14 -6.06 5.18
CA VAL A 168 6.02 -6.82 4.60
C VAL A 168 6.11 -8.30 4.95
N GLN A 169 7.30 -8.90 4.83
CA GLN A 169 7.54 -10.30 5.21
C GLN A 169 7.23 -10.56 6.68
N LYS A 170 7.65 -9.65 7.58
CA LYS A 170 7.33 -9.73 9.01
C LYS A 170 5.85 -9.54 9.28
N SER A 171 5.19 -8.66 8.53
CA SER A 171 3.75 -8.36 8.67
C SER A 171 2.90 -9.57 8.31
N TYR A 172 3.24 -10.27 7.22
CA TYR A 172 2.56 -11.51 6.86
C TYR A 172 2.74 -12.60 7.91
N ALA A 173 3.96 -12.74 8.46
CA ALA A 173 4.22 -13.63 9.59
C ALA A 173 3.42 -13.24 10.84
N ARG A 174 3.28 -11.93 11.12
CA ARG A 174 2.49 -11.42 12.25
C ARG A 174 1.01 -11.80 12.15
N LEU A 175 0.42 -11.80 10.95
CA LEU A 175 -0.95 -12.26 10.77
C LEU A 175 -1.13 -13.73 11.17
N LEU A 176 -0.17 -14.60 10.83
CA LEU A 176 -0.20 -16.00 11.26
C LEU A 176 -0.04 -16.13 12.78
N TYR A 177 0.74 -15.26 13.42
CA TYR A 177 0.80 -15.21 14.88
C TYR A 177 -0.55 -14.86 15.52
N HIS A 178 -1.36 -13.97 14.93
CA HIS A 178 -2.73 -13.73 15.40
C HIS A 178 -3.61 -14.96 15.30
N ASP A 179 -3.50 -15.71 14.21
CA ASP A 179 -4.25 -16.94 14.04
C ASP A 179 -3.83 -17.99 15.08
N TYR A 180 -2.53 -18.06 15.41
CA TYR A 180 -2.03 -18.89 16.51
C TYR A 180 -2.60 -18.45 17.86
N LEU A 181 -2.62 -17.15 18.17
CA LEU A 181 -3.22 -16.66 19.41
C LEU A 181 -4.73 -16.95 19.49
N ALA A 182 -5.43 -16.99 18.35
CA ALA A 182 -6.85 -17.29 18.29
C ALA A 182 -7.17 -18.78 18.43
N ASN A 183 -6.29 -19.67 17.96
CA ASN A 183 -6.46 -21.12 18.04
C ASN A 183 -5.11 -21.84 18.10
N ALA A 184 -4.43 -21.76 19.25
CA ALA A 184 -3.09 -22.30 19.44
C ALA A 184 -3.04 -23.83 19.33
N ASP A 185 -4.16 -24.50 19.60
CA ASP A 185 -4.28 -25.96 19.57
C ASP A 185 -4.50 -26.53 18.16
N SER A 186 -4.54 -25.67 17.12
CA SER A 186 -4.63 -26.13 15.74
C SER A 186 -3.40 -26.97 15.36
N PRO A 187 -3.58 -28.09 14.62
CA PRO A 187 -2.48 -28.87 14.05
C PRO A 187 -1.48 -28.05 13.22
N ALA A 188 -1.90 -26.90 12.68
CA ALA A 188 -1.03 -25.98 11.96
C ALA A 188 0.11 -25.40 12.82
N PHE A 189 -0.02 -25.47 14.15
CA PHE A 189 0.91 -24.89 15.12
C PHE A 189 1.54 -25.92 16.06
N ALA A 190 1.47 -27.21 15.74
CA ALA A 190 2.00 -28.29 16.59
C ALA A 190 3.49 -28.14 16.95
N GLU A 191 4.27 -27.47 16.09
CA GLU A 191 5.71 -27.20 16.31
C GLU A 191 5.99 -25.82 16.95
N VAL A 192 4.96 -25.03 17.26
CA VAL A 192 5.10 -23.72 17.88
C VAL A 192 5.23 -23.88 19.40
N ALA A 193 6.27 -23.27 19.96
CA ALA A 193 6.51 -23.32 21.40
C ALA A 193 5.34 -22.64 22.16
N PRO A 194 4.68 -23.33 23.11
CA PRO A 194 3.48 -22.83 23.79
C PRO A 194 3.68 -21.47 24.45
N GLU A 195 4.87 -21.20 25.02
CA GLU A 195 5.20 -19.95 25.70
C GLU A 195 5.08 -18.70 24.81
N LEU A 196 5.08 -18.85 23.48
CA LEU A 196 4.86 -17.73 22.56
C LEU A 196 3.42 -17.19 22.62
N ARG A 197 2.46 -17.96 23.13
CA ARG A 197 1.07 -17.50 23.31
C ARG A 197 0.91 -16.63 24.55
N ASP A 198 1.74 -16.88 25.56
CA ASP A 198 1.68 -16.24 26.88
C ASP A 198 2.61 -15.00 26.94
N MET A 199 3.23 -14.63 25.82
CA MET A 199 4.10 -13.47 25.72
C MET A 199 3.32 -12.17 25.91
N ASP A 200 3.88 -11.26 26.72
CA ASP A 200 3.37 -9.89 26.84
C ASP A 200 3.20 -9.25 25.46
N TYR A 201 2.06 -8.58 25.25
CA TYR A 201 1.69 -8.04 23.95
C TYR A 201 2.69 -7.02 23.43
N GLU A 202 3.11 -6.05 24.25
CA GLU A 202 4.00 -4.98 23.83
C GLU A 202 5.40 -5.55 23.53
N LYS A 203 5.86 -6.54 24.33
CA LYS A 203 7.07 -7.32 24.01
C LYS A 203 6.95 -8.06 22.68
N SER A 204 5.81 -8.69 22.40
CA SER A 204 5.60 -9.49 21.19
C SER A 204 5.72 -8.70 19.89
N LEU A 205 5.53 -7.37 19.92
CA LEU A 205 5.54 -6.52 18.72
C LEU A 205 6.89 -6.54 17.98
N THR A 206 7.98 -6.78 18.71
CA THR A 206 9.35 -6.79 18.16
C THR A 206 10.18 -8.00 18.57
N ASP A 207 9.58 -8.95 19.28
CA ASP A 207 10.27 -10.13 19.79
C ASP A 207 10.85 -10.97 18.64
N LYS A 208 12.13 -11.35 18.78
CA LYS A 208 12.85 -12.06 17.72
C LYS A 208 12.50 -13.53 17.62
N VAL A 209 12.01 -14.15 18.68
CA VAL A 209 11.57 -15.55 18.65
C VAL A 209 10.24 -15.60 17.90
N VAL A 210 9.28 -14.74 18.25
CA VAL A 210 8.01 -14.61 17.50
C VAL A 210 8.28 -14.30 16.03
N GLU A 211 9.13 -13.30 15.74
CA GLU A 211 9.50 -12.93 14.36
C GLU A 211 10.05 -14.14 13.59
N LYS A 212 11.07 -14.83 14.11
CA LYS A 212 11.73 -15.94 13.40
C LYS A 212 10.82 -17.14 13.21
N THR A 213 10.08 -17.54 14.25
CA THR A 213 9.18 -18.70 14.21
C THR A 213 8.13 -18.54 13.13
N PHE A 214 7.38 -17.43 13.15
CA PHE A 214 6.29 -17.24 12.20
C PHE A 214 6.77 -16.89 10.79
N MET A 215 7.95 -16.26 10.65
CA MET A 215 8.58 -16.07 9.34
C MET A 215 9.03 -17.39 8.71
N ALA A 216 9.48 -18.36 9.52
CA ALA A 216 9.82 -19.69 9.03
C ALA A 216 8.56 -20.43 8.56
N LEU A 217 7.50 -20.44 9.37
CA LEU A 217 6.21 -21.07 9.06
C LEU A 217 5.50 -20.45 7.84
N THR A 218 5.70 -19.14 7.60
CA THR A 218 5.11 -18.45 6.44
C THR A 218 6.00 -18.45 5.22
N LYS A 219 7.25 -18.93 5.27
CA LYS A 219 8.26 -18.74 4.20
C LYS A 219 7.76 -19.13 2.81
N LYS A 220 7.19 -20.35 2.67
CA LYS A 220 6.65 -20.84 1.38
C LYS A 220 5.44 -20.01 0.95
N ARG A 221 4.45 -19.86 1.84
CA ARG A 221 3.22 -19.10 1.57
C ARG A 221 3.49 -17.63 1.24
N PHE A 222 4.53 -17.03 1.80
CA PHE A 222 4.95 -15.66 1.47
C PHE A 222 5.37 -15.55 0.01
N GLN A 223 6.14 -16.52 -0.51
CA GLN A 223 6.55 -16.54 -1.91
C GLN A 223 5.36 -16.68 -2.86
N GLU A 224 4.35 -17.45 -2.46
CA GLU A 224 3.17 -17.71 -3.29
C GLU A 224 2.15 -16.56 -3.22
N ARG A 225 1.89 -16.02 -2.02
CA ARG A 225 0.74 -15.14 -1.75
C ARG A 225 1.08 -13.66 -1.58
N VAL A 226 2.34 -13.31 -1.32
CA VAL A 226 2.73 -11.93 -1.02
C VAL A 226 3.85 -11.43 -1.93
N ASN A 227 4.83 -12.27 -2.28
CA ASN A 227 5.93 -11.88 -3.16
C ASN A 227 5.47 -11.27 -4.51
N PRO A 228 4.39 -11.76 -5.16
CA PRO A 228 3.85 -11.11 -6.35
C PRO A 228 3.44 -9.63 -6.15
N SER A 229 3.01 -9.26 -4.95
CA SER A 229 2.56 -7.90 -4.62
C SER A 229 3.71 -6.94 -4.28
N ILE A 230 4.95 -7.39 -4.11
CA ILE A 230 6.07 -6.53 -3.71
C ILE A 230 7.10 -6.28 -4.81
N GLN A 231 6.82 -6.66 -6.06
CA GLN A 231 7.77 -6.46 -7.16
C GLN A 231 8.00 -4.97 -7.44
N VAL A 232 6.94 -4.16 -7.40
CA VAL A 232 7.07 -2.70 -7.51
C VAL A 232 7.86 -2.13 -6.33
N ALA A 233 7.57 -2.53 -5.08
CA ALA A 233 8.29 -2.01 -3.91
C ALA A 233 9.78 -2.41 -3.92
N THR A 234 10.11 -3.63 -4.36
CA THR A 234 11.49 -4.11 -4.51
C THR A 234 12.27 -3.26 -5.50
N ASN A 235 11.61 -2.80 -6.55
CA ASN A 235 12.26 -2.10 -7.65
C ASN A 235 12.23 -0.58 -7.50
N CYS A 236 11.17 0.00 -6.95
CA CYS A 236 10.92 1.44 -6.90
C CYS A 236 10.96 2.04 -5.49
N GLY A 237 11.11 1.20 -4.45
CA GLY A 237 11.13 1.64 -3.07
C GLY A 237 9.75 2.08 -2.55
N ASN A 238 9.75 2.92 -1.52
CA ASN A 238 8.52 3.36 -0.88
C ASN A 238 7.86 4.50 -1.66
N MET A 239 6.63 4.30 -2.11
CA MET A 239 5.83 5.31 -2.83
C MET A 239 4.74 5.96 -1.94
N TYR A 240 4.92 5.94 -0.61
CA TYR A 240 3.96 6.39 0.40
C TYR A 240 2.51 6.00 0.08
N CYS A 241 1.62 6.95 -0.25
CA CYS A 241 0.21 6.67 -0.54
C CYS A 241 0.03 5.70 -1.70
N GLY A 242 0.90 5.78 -2.71
CA GLY A 242 0.88 4.88 -3.86
C GLY A 242 1.40 3.48 -3.56
N SER A 243 2.05 3.24 -2.42
CA SER A 243 2.79 2.00 -2.13
C SER A 243 1.88 0.76 -2.12
N VAL A 244 0.77 0.78 -1.38
CA VAL A 244 -0.12 -0.39 -1.27
C VAL A 244 -0.86 -0.65 -2.59
N TRP A 245 -1.23 0.41 -3.31
CA TRP A 245 -1.88 0.32 -4.62
C TRP A 245 -0.93 -0.13 -5.72
N GLY A 246 0.34 0.27 -5.63
CA GLY A 246 1.42 -0.28 -6.46
C GLY A 246 1.63 -1.76 -6.18
N GLY A 247 1.38 -2.23 -4.96
CA GLY A 247 1.41 -3.64 -4.63
C GLY A 247 0.24 -4.44 -5.21
N LEU A 248 -0.97 -3.87 -5.20
CA LEU A 248 -2.11 -4.45 -5.91
C LEU A 248 -1.83 -4.50 -7.43
N ALA A 249 -1.34 -3.41 -8.02
CA ALA A 249 -0.98 -3.35 -9.43
C ALA A 249 0.12 -4.38 -9.78
N SER A 250 1.14 -4.51 -8.92
CA SER A 250 2.19 -5.53 -9.02
C SER A 250 1.59 -6.93 -9.13
N LEU A 251 0.70 -7.29 -8.21
CA LEU A 251 0.03 -8.60 -8.20
C LEU A 251 -0.71 -8.88 -9.51
N ILE A 252 -1.51 -7.92 -10.00
CA ILE A 252 -2.26 -8.04 -11.25
C ILE A 252 -1.34 -8.18 -12.48
N SER A 253 -0.17 -7.56 -12.45
CA SER A 253 0.77 -7.59 -13.58
C SER A 253 1.69 -8.81 -13.64
N VAL A 254 1.88 -9.55 -12.54
CA VAL A 254 2.87 -10.64 -12.49
C VAL A 254 2.27 -12.03 -12.30
N VAL A 255 1.03 -12.12 -11.83
CA VAL A 255 0.32 -13.40 -11.71
C VAL A 255 -0.49 -13.64 -12.98
N ASP A 256 -0.52 -14.90 -13.44
CA ASP A 256 -1.39 -15.33 -14.52
C ASP A 256 -2.83 -14.87 -14.27
N ASN A 257 -3.40 -14.14 -15.24
CA ASN A 257 -4.67 -13.45 -15.02
C ASN A 257 -5.84 -14.42 -14.86
N LYS A 258 -5.78 -15.62 -15.46
CA LYS A 258 -6.80 -16.65 -15.27
C LYS A 258 -6.71 -17.26 -13.87
N ALA A 259 -5.50 -17.45 -13.35
CA ALA A 259 -5.29 -17.92 -11.98
C ALA A 259 -5.80 -16.93 -10.91
N LEU A 260 -5.99 -15.66 -11.27
CA LEU A 260 -6.56 -14.63 -10.39
C LEU A 260 -8.09 -14.67 -10.32
N GLU A 261 -8.81 -15.28 -11.26
CA GLU A 261 -10.28 -15.29 -11.24
C GLU A 261 -10.83 -16.03 -10.01
N GLY A 262 -11.82 -15.40 -9.35
CA GLY A 262 -12.43 -15.89 -8.12
C GLY A 262 -11.58 -15.70 -6.85
N LYS A 263 -10.35 -15.20 -6.98
CA LYS A 263 -9.42 -15.06 -5.86
C LYS A 263 -9.78 -13.92 -4.94
N ARG A 264 -9.46 -14.11 -3.66
CA ARG A 264 -9.58 -13.10 -2.61
C ARG A 264 -8.24 -12.46 -2.29
N ILE A 265 -8.19 -11.15 -2.29
CA ILE A 265 -6.98 -10.37 -2.00
C ILE A 265 -7.20 -9.62 -0.68
N GLY A 266 -6.40 -9.91 0.33
CA GLY A 266 -6.30 -9.09 1.53
C GLY A 266 -5.40 -7.88 1.27
N LEU A 267 -5.74 -6.72 1.83
CA LEU A 267 -4.95 -5.51 1.67
C LEU A 267 -4.80 -4.81 3.02
N PHE A 268 -3.58 -4.41 3.37
CA PHE A 268 -3.32 -3.61 4.57
C PHE A 268 -2.68 -2.27 4.20
N SER A 269 -3.37 -1.18 4.49
CA SER A 269 -2.87 0.19 4.33
C SER A 269 -2.57 0.80 5.69
N TYR A 270 -1.45 1.52 5.76
CA TYR A 270 -0.95 2.18 6.96
C TYR A 270 -0.40 3.55 6.60
N GLY A 271 -0.63 4.54 7.44
CA GLY A 271 0.07 5.82 7.45
C GLY A 271 0.35 6.25 8.89
N SER A 272 1.58 6.69 9.15
CA SER A 272 2.03 7.18 10.45
C SER A 272 1.21 8.36 10.98
N GLY A 273 1.27 8.59 12.30
CA GLY A 273 0.49 9.62 13.00
C GLY A 273 -0.67 9.15 13.90
N LEU A 274 -1.36 8.02 13.72
CA LEU A 274 -1.42 7.05 12.65
C LEU A 274 -2.88 6.73 12.28
N ALA A 275 -3.06 6.27 11.04
CA ALA A 275 -4.30 5.71 10.51
C ALA A 275 -4.00 4.45 9.69
N ALA A 276 -4.81 3.41 9.85
CA ALA A 276 -4.61 2.14 9.16
C ALA A 276 -5.94 1.44 8.87
N SER A 277 -5.95 0.62 7.83
CA SER A 277 -7.07 -0.26 7.54
C SER A 277 -6.64 -1.56 6.88
N PHE A 278 -7.28 -2.65 7.30
CA PHE A 278 -7.27 -3.94 6.63
C PHE A 278 -8.61 -4.09 5.90
N LEU A 279 -8.55 -4.41 4.62
CA LEU A 279 -9.71 -4.59 3.75
C LEU A 279 -9.45 -5.74 2.77
N SER A 280 -10.45 -6.08 1.97
CA SER A 280 -10.34 -7.17 1.01
C SER A 280 -11.07 -6.90 -0.29
N PHE A 281 -10.60 -7.57 -1.33
CA PHE A 281 -11.13 -7.51 -2.68
C PHE A 281 -11.37 -8.92 -3.22
N ARG A 282 -12.32 -9.05 -4.14
CA ARG A 282 -12.58 -10.25 -4.94
C ARG A 282 -12.30 -9.96 -6.42
N ILE A 283 -11.65 -10.89 -7.10
CA ILE A 283 -11.50 -10.84 -8.54
C ILE A 283 -12.71 -11.55 -9.17
N ASN A 284 -13.71 -10.78 -9.58
CA ASN A 284 -14.98 -11.29 -10.10
C ASN A 284 -15.03 -11.32 -11.64
N GLY A 285 -13.99 -10.83 -12.32
CA GLY A 285 -13.89 -10.85 -13.77
C GLY A 285 -12.46 -10.73 -14.25
N SER A 286 -12.28 -10.80 -15.57
CA SER A 286 -10.96 -10.75 -16.19
C SER A 286 -10.23 -9.44 -15.88
N VAL A 287 -8.98 -9.56 -15.45
CA VAL A 287 -8.04 -8.45 -15.21
C VAL A 287 -7.00 -8.30 -16.33
N GLU A 288 -7.15 -9.05 -17.43
CA GLU A 288 -6.17 -9.10 -18.53
C GLU A 288 -5.90 -7.72 -19.14
N LYS A 289 -6.96 -6.94 -19.41
CA LYS A 289 -6.82 -5.56 -19.92
C LYS A 289 -6.09 -4.65 -18.93
N ILE A 290 -6.32 -4.81 -17.64
CA ILE A 290 -5.62 -4.03 -16.60
C ILE A 290 -4.14 -4.42 -16.60
N SER A 291 -3.86 -5.72 -16.60
CA SER A 291 -2.51 -6.28 -16.60
C SER A 291 -1.70 -5.81 -17.81
N SER A 292 -2.28 -5.88 -19.02
CA SER A 292 -1.62 -5.48 -20.27
C SER A 292 -1.35 -3.99 -20.36
N VAL A 293 -2.28 -3.14 -19.91
CA VAL A 293 -2.05 -1.68 -19.87
C VAL A 293 -1.01 -1.30 -18.83
N LEU A 294 -1.01 -1.96 -17.66
CA LEU A 294 -0.02 -1.72 -16.62
C LEU A 294 1.39 -2.09 -17.09
N SER A 295 1.55 -3.28 -17.71
CA SER A 295 2.82 -3.79 -18.25
C SER A 295 4.02 -3.59 -17.29
N ILE A 296 3.79 -3.81 -15.98
CA ILE A 296 4.77 -3.45 -14.94
C ILE A 296 6.13 -4.13 -15.15
N PRO A 297 6.25 -5.44 -15.42
CA PRO A 297 7.55 -6.07 -15.65
C PRO A 297 8.37 -5.36 -16.73
N THR A 298 7.79 -5.16 -17.90
CA THR A 298 8.43 -4.46 -19.02
C THR A 298 8.81 -3.02 -18.67
N ARG A 299 7.94 -2.29 -17.97
CA ARG A 299 8.23 -0.91 -17.55
C ARG A 299 9.34 -0.82 -16.51
N LEU A 300 9.46 -1.82 -15.63
CA LEU A 300 10.54 -1.89 -14.64
C LEU A 300 11.89 -2.20 -15.30
N GLU A 301 11.89 -3.07 -16.32
CA GLU A 301 13.07 -3.41 -17.13
C GLU A 301 13.56 -2.24 -17.99
N ALA A 302 12.63 -1.42 -18.49
CA ALA A 302 12.94 -0.24 -19.33
C ALA A 302 13.59 0.93 -18.56
N ARG A 303 13.79 0.81 -17.24
CA ARG A 303 14.39 1.87 -16.43
C ARG A 303 15.90 1.96 -16.68
N ARG A 304 16.43 3.17 -16.49
CA ARG A 304 17.86 3.44 -16.55
C ARG A 304 18.47 3.31 -15.15
N ALA A 305 19.38 2.34 -14.98
CA ALA A 305 20.23 2.29 -13.80
C ALA A 305 21.24 3.45 -13.83
N VAL A 306 21.46 4.08 -12.68
CA VAL A 306 22.45 5.16 -12.52
C VAL A 306 23.34 4.88 -11.30
N PRO A 307 24.59 5.40 -11.28
CA PRO A 307 25.45 5.31 -10.10
C PRO A 307 24.83 6.03 -8.87
N PRO A 308 25.14 5.61 -7.63
CA PRO A 308 24.66 6.27 -6.41
C PRO A 308 24.96 7.77 -6.34
N GLU A 309 26.06 8.21 -6.93
CA GLU A 309 26.49 9.62 -6.98
C GLU A 309 25.44 10.47 -7.71
N THR A 310 24.87 9.95 -8.81
CA THR A 310 23.79 10.62 -9.54
C THR A 310 22.56 10.82 -8.66
N TYR A 311 22.22 9.84 -7.82
CA TYR A 311 21.10 9.98 -6.88
C TYR A 311 21.35 11.08 -5.84
N ASP A 312 22.56 11.15 -5.29
CA ASP A 312 22.94 12.19 -4.32
C ASP A 312 22.93 13.60 -4.97
N GLU A 313 23.38 13.73 -6.22
CA GLU A 313 23.26 14.95 -7.01
C GLU A 313 21.81 15.38 -7.23
N MET A 314 20.92 14.45 -7.60
CA MET A 314 19.50 14.74 -7.78
C MET A 314 18.82 15.14 -6.47
N CYS A 315 19.21 14.54 -5.35
CA CYS A 315 18.74 14.96 -4.02
C CYS A 315 19.19 16.39 -3.69
N ASN A 316 20.42 16.76 -4.04
CA ASN A 316 20.93 18.12 -3.83
C ASN A 316 20.22 19.14 -4.73
N LEU A 317 19.97 18.81 -6.00
CA LEU A 317 19.19 19.65 -6.91
C LEU A 317 17.77 19.88 -6.37
N ARG A 318 17.12 18.83 -5.86
CA ARG A 318 15.80 18.95 -5.24
C ARG A 318 15.82 19.84 -4.00
N LYS A 319 16.81 19.68 -3.12
CA LYS A 319 17.00 20.54 -1.95
C LYS A 319 17.15 22.02 -2.34
N GLN A 320 17.89 22.31 -3.41
CA GLN A 320 18.06 23.67 -3.92
C GLN A 320 16.77 24.22 -4.55
N ALA A 321 15.94 23.38 -5.16
CA ALA A 321 14.68 23.78 -5.78
C ALA A 321 13.54 23.99 -4.76
N HIS A 322 13.63 23.36 -3.59
CA HIS A 322 12.59 23.44 -2.58
C HIS A 322 12.35 24.88 -2.12
N LEU A 323 11.07 25.27 -2.10
CA LEU A 323 10.59 26.62 -1.74
C LEU A 323 11.19 27.78 -2.57
N GLN A 324 11.72 27.50 -3.77
CA GLN A 324 12.17 28.55 -4.68
C GLN A 324 11.02 29.04 -5.57
N LYS A 325 11.00 30.36 -5.77
CA LYS A 325 10.30 31.05 -6.87
C LYS A 325 11.31 31.46 -7.94
N ASP A 326 10.84 31.90 -9.10
CA ASP A 326 11.71 32.27 -10.23
C ASP A 326 12.70 31.15 -10.61
N TYR A 327 12.20 29.91 -10.60
CA TYR A 327 13.02 28.71 -10.74
C TYR A 327 12.73 27.97 -12.04
N THR A 328 13.78 27.69 -12.81
CA THR A 328 13.76 26.78 -13.95
C THR A 328 14.43 25.46 -13.56
N PRO A 329 13.74 24.31 -13.66
CA PRO A 329 14.33 23.00 -13.40
C PRO A 329 15.58 22.73 -14.25
N LYS A 330 16.64 22.24 -13.61
CA LYS A 330 17.96 21.99 -14.24
C LYS A 330 18.18 20.53 -14.66
N GLY A 331 17.15 19.68 -14.56
CA GLY A 331 17.24 18.28 -14.94
C GLY A 331 17.22 18.08 -16.46
N ASP A 332 17.72 16.93 -16.92
CA ASP A 332 17.73 16.55 -18.34
C ASP A 332 16.42 15.85 -18.74
N ALA A 333 15.52 16.59 -19.39
CA ALA A 333 14.24 16.08 -19.88
C ALA A 333 14.38 15.04 -21.02
N SER A 334 15.55 14.87 -21.63
CA SER A 334 15.76 13.77 -22.60
C SER A 334 15.74 12.39 -21.94
N THR A 335 15.92 12.34 -20.61
CA THR A 335 16.01 11.09 -19.84
C THR A 335 14.66 10.59 -19.31
N ILE A 336 13.57 11.33 -19.49
CA ILE A 336 12.21 10.91 -19.13
C ILE A 336 11.50 10.28 -20.33
N ALA A 337 10.62 9.32 -20.05
CA ALA A 337 9.89 8.60 -21.10
C ALA A 337 8.90 9.53 -21.84
N PRO A 338 8.67 9.32 -23.15
CA PRO A 338 7.60 9.98 -23.89
C PRO A 338 6.25 9.86 -23.18
N GLY A 339 5.42 10.90 -23.27
CA GLY A 339 4.13 11.03 -22.59
C GLY A 339 4.22 11.43 -21.11
N THR A 340 5.42 11.59 -20.55
CA THR A 340 5.60 12.01 -19.14
C THR A 340 5.42 13.51 -18.98
N TYR A 341 4.56 13.93 -18.05
CA TYR A 341 4.46 15.33 -17.63
C TYR A 341 5.67 15.73 -16.79
N TYR A 342 6.23 16.91 -17.04
CA TYR A 342 7.34 17.46 -16.26
C TYR A 342 7.19 18.97 -16.02
N LEU A 343 7.77 19.44 -14.92
CA LEU A 343 7.80 20.86 -14.54
C LEU A 343 8.76 21.61 -15.48
N THR A 344 8.31 22.70 -16.09
CA THR A 344 9.14 23.56 -16.96
C THR A 344 9.58 24.84 -16.26
N LYS A 345 8.75 25.39 -15.35
CA LYS A 345 9.01 26.67 -14.70
C LYS A 345 8.21 26.83 -13.40
N VAL A 346 8.77 27.56 -12.46
CA VAL A 346 8.10 28.18 -11.31
C VAL A 346 8.30 29.69 -11.41
N ASP A 347 7.22 30.48 -11.48
CA ASP A 347 7.31 31.95 -11.59
C ASP A 347 7.53 32.64 -10.23
N ASP A 348 7.53 33.98 -10.22
CA ASP A 348 7.72 34.84 -9.04
C ASP A 348 6.58 34.75 -8.02
N MET A 349 5.43 34.21 -8.43
CA MET A 349 4.23 33.96 -7.63
C MET A 349 4.05 32.48 -7.28
N PHE A 350 5.07 31.64 -7.47
CA PHE A 350 5.05 30.19 -7.24
C PHE A 350 4.09 29.38 -8.15
N LYS A 351 3.57 29.97 -9.24
CA LYS A 351 2.77 29.23 -10.22
C LYS A 351 3.69 28.27 -10.98
N ARG A 352 3.19 27.06 -11.22
CA ARG A 352 3.94 25.98 -11.87
C ARG A 352 3.43 25.75 -13.27
N GLU A 353 4.35 25.71 -14.23
CA GLU A 353 4.08 25.37 -15.62
C GLU A 353 4.58 23.95 -15.92
N TYR A 354 3.83 23.23 -16.75
CA TYR A 354 4.12 21.83 -17.08
C TYR A 354 4.07 21.62 -18.59
N ALA A 355 4.89 20.70 -19.09
CA ALA A 355 4.85 20.20 -20.46
C ALA A 355 4.80 18.68 -20.48
N ILE A 356 4.44 18.11 -21.62
CA ILE A 356 4.47 16.66 -21.87
C ILE A 356 5.71 16.38 -22.70
N LYS A 357 6.51 15.38 -22.29
CA LYS A 357 7.62 14.91 -23.10
C LYS A 357 7.08 14.27 -24.38
N GLU A 358 7.43 14.84 -25.53
CA GLU A 358 7.13 14.26 -26.85
C GLU A 358 7.80 12.90 -27.07
#